data_AF-A0A0W1R8B8-F1
#
_entry.id   AF-A0A0W1R8B8-F1
#
_cell.length_a   1.000
_cell.length_b   1.000
_cell.length_c   1.000
_cell.angle_alpha   90.00
_cell.angle_beta   90.00
_cell.angle_gamma   90.00
#
_symmetry.space_group_name_H-M   'P 1'
#
loop_
_entity.id
_entity.type
_entity.pdbx_description
1 polymer ?
#
loop_
_entity_poly.entity_id
_entity_poly.type
_entity_poly.pdbx_seq_one_letter_code
_entity_poly.pdbx_strand_id
1 'polypeptide(L)'
;MPDGPNESDGLAATRSERIELALELLAHLEHDELELPAVIDRIETVTTDPTTTRDILDEAEKRGIIDRDGATIRTRRGGTFVRFESQVVTREGEFDCRRCGASISTGHFVRFEAGELGPFGSSCIRKVTGRE
;
A
#
# COMPACT_ATOMS: atom_id res chain seq x y z
N MET A 1 -14.08 25.25 -9.94
CA MET A 1 -13.80 24.23 -8.91
C MET A 1 -12.81 23.24 -9.52
N PRO A 2 -11.49 23.49 -9.44
CA PRO A 2 -10.50 22.42 -9.49
C PRO A 2 -10.09 22.10 -8.06
N ASP A 3 -10.45 20.91 -7.58
CA ASP A 3 -9.84 20.31 -6.39
C ASP A 3 -8.57 19.64 -6.87
N GLY A 4 -7.42 20.24 -6.54
CA GLY A 4 -6.12 19.67 -6.83
C GLY A 4 -5.23 19.88 -5.63
N PRO A 5 -4.95 18.84 -4.82
CA PRO A 5 -3.85 18.86 -3.88
C PRO A 5 -2.60 18.39 -4.65
N ASN A 6 -1.72 19.32 -5.03
CA ASN A 6 -0.53 19.74 -4.30
C ASN A 6 0.61 18.72 -4.35
N GLU A 7 1.45 18.84 -5.38
CA GLU A 7 2.76 18.22 -5.48
C GLU A 7 3.76 18.84 -4.48
N SER A 8 4.50 17.98 -3.78
CA SER A 8 5.77 18.20 -3.05
C SER A 8 5.70 18.51 -1.54
N ASP A 9 5.99 17.51 -0.68
CA ASP A 9 7.22 17.42 0.13
C ASP A 9 7.12 16.38 1.28
N GLY A 10 7.78 15.24 1.12
CA GLY A 10 8.77 14.82 2.12
C GLY A 10 8.38 13.96 3.33
N LEU A 11 7.39 14.27 4.19
CA LEU A 11 7.42 13.67 5.55
C LEU A 11 6.15 13.22 6.26
N ALA A 12 4.94 13.45 5.76
CA ALA A 12 3.77 12.71 6.26
C ALA A 12 2.62 12.83 5.27
N ALA A 13 2.39 11.78 4.47
CA ALA A 13 1.10 11.64 3.78
C ALA A 13 -0.02 11.88 4.80
N THR A 14 -0.92 12.82 4.48
CA THR A 14 -2.10 13.12 5.29
C THR A 14 -2.95 11.86 5.44
N ARG A 15 -3.84 11.84 6.44
CA ARG A 15 -4.70 10.67 6.68
C ARG A 15 -5.44 10.25 5.41
N SER A 16 -5.95 11.21 4.63
CA SER A 16 -6.66 10.95 3.38
C SER A 16 -5.74 10.35 2.31
N GLU A 17 -4.51 10.85 2.15
CA GLU A 17 -3.53 10.27 1.21
C GLU A 17 -3.14 8.84 1.60
N ARG A 18 -2.98 8.55 2.89
CA ARG A 18 -2.76 7.17 3.36
C ARG A 18 -3.95 6.26 3.08
N ILE A 19 -5.16 6.80 3.21
CA ILE A 19 -6.37 6.05 2.90
C ILE A 19 -6.38 5.70 1.42
N GLU A 20 -6.26 6.69 0.52
CA GLU A 20 -6.21 6.45 -0.93
C GLU A 20 -5.08 5.50 -1.31
N LEU A 21 -3.87 5.68 -0.77
CA LEU A 21 -2.72 4.81 -1.04
C LEU A 21 -2.98 3.35 -0.63
N ALA A 22 -3.60 3.14 0.53
CA ALA A 22 -3.93 1.80 0.98
C ALA A 22 -5.07 1.18 0.15
N LEU A 23 -6.07 1.97 -0.25
CA LEU A 23 -7.14 1.53 -1.13
C LEU A 23 -6.60 1.11 -2.50
N GLU A 24 -5.69 1.92 -3.07
CA GLU A 24 -4.96 1.55 -4.28
C GLU A 24 -4.21 0.25 -4.07
N LEU A 25 -3.43 0.12 -2.99
CA LEU A 25 -2.69 -1.12 -2.72
C LEU A 25 -3.61 -2.34 -2.65
N LEU A 26 -4.75 -2.24 -1.95
CA LEU A 26 -5.74 -3.32 -1.85
C LEU A 26 -6.39 -3.68 -3.18
N ALA A 27 -6.71 -2.68 -4.01
CA ALA A 27 -7.29 -2.89 -5.33
C ALA A 27 -6.35 -3.62 -6.31
N HIS A 28 -5.04 -3.54 -6.06
CA HIS A 28 -4.00 -4.12 -6.90
C HIS A 28 -3.46 -5.46 -6.40
N LEU A 29 -3.99 -6.01 -5.30
CA LEU A 29 -3.56 -7.32 -4.80
C LEU A 29 -3.96 -8.44 -5.77
N GLU A 30 -3.01 -9.32 -6.12
CA GLU A 30 -3.27 -10.50 -6.97
C GLU A 30 -4.14 -11.57 -6.27
N HIS A 31 -4.23 -11.54 -4.93
CA HIS A 31 -5.00 -12.51 -4.16
C HIS A 31 -6.49 -12.18 -4.15
N ASP A 32 -7.31 -13.05 -4.76
CA ASP A 32 -8.78 -12.94 -4.80
C ASP A 32 -9.42 -13.04 -3.41
N GLU A 33 -8.78 -13.78 -2.49
CA GLU A 33 -9.22 -13.99 -1.12
C GLU A 33 -8.03 -13.93 -0.15
N LEU A 34 -8.18 -13.14 0.91
CA LEU A 34 -7.19 -12.93 1.96
C LEU A 34 -7.90 -12.97 3.31
N GLU A 35 -7.23 -13.50 4.33
CA GLU A 35 -7.73 -13.39 5.69
C GLU A 35 -7.58 -11.95 6.19
N LEU A 36 -8.51 -11.50 7.04
CA LEU A 36 -8.44 -10.19 7.69
C LEU A 36 -7.03 -9.84 8.23
N PRO A 37 -6.31 -10.70 8.97
CA PRO A 37 -4.95 -10.39 9.43
C PRO A 37 -3.96 -10.15 8.28
N ALA A 38 -4.08 -10.83 7.15
CA ALA A 38 -3.21 -10.62 6.00
C ALA A 38 -3.46 -9.26 5.35
N VAL A 39 -4.72 -8.82 5.29
CA VAL A 39 -5.12 -7.48 4.83
C VAL A 39 -4.58 -6.40 5.78
N ILE A 40 -4.74 -6.60 7.10
CA ILE A 40 -4.22 -5.68 8.11
C ILE A 40 -2.70 -5.52 7.98
N ASP A 41 -1.93 -6.61 7.82
CA ASP A 41 -0.46 -6.56 7.62
C ASP A 41 -0.06 -5.67 6.43
N ARG A 42 -0.87 -5.65 5.36
CA ARG A 42 -0.65 -4.76 4.20
C ARG A 42 -0.95 -3.31 4.55
N ILE A 43 -2.08 -3.04 5.21
CA ILE A 43 -2.46 -1.69 5.60
C ILE A 43 -1.42 -1.09 6.56
N GLU A 44 -0.86 -1.91 7.44
CA GLU A 44 0.21 -1.50 8.38
C GLU A 44 1.50 -1.05 7.68
N THR A 45 1.71 -1.40 6.40
CA THR A 45 2.83 -0.86 5.62
C THR A 45 2.65 0.60 5.20
N VAL A 46 1.41 1.06 5.15
CA VAL A 46 1.02 2.44 4.80
C VAL A 46 0.78 3.27 6.06
N THR A 47 0.14 2.68 7.06
CA THR A 47 -0.20 3.36 8.30
C THR A 47 -0.24 2.40 9.48
N THR A 48 0.45 2.73 10.57
CA THR A 48 0.39 2.00 11.84
C THR A 48 -0.69 2.53 12.79
N ASP A 49 -1.50 3.50 12.34
CA ASP A 49 -2.56 4.09 13.14
C ASP A 49 -3.88 3.27 13.03
N PRO A 50 -4.41 2.74 14.14
CA PRO A 50 -5.56 1.84 14.12
C PRO A 50 -6.86 2.52 13.69
N THR A 51 -6.97 3.84 13.86
CA THR A 51 -8.14 4.60 13.37
C THR A 51 -8.09 4.65 11.85
N THR A 52 -6.93 4.98 11.30
CA THR A 52 -6.73 5.02 9.84
C THR A 52 -6.93 3.65 9.20
N THR A 53 -6.45 2.57 9.83
CA THR A 53 -6.69 1.19 9.35
C THR A 53 -8.18 0.85 9.24
N ARG A 54 -8.99 1.28 10.21
CA ARG A 54 -10.44 1.06 10.19
C ARG A 54 -11.13 1.86 9.08
N ASP A 55 -10.77 3.12 8.91
CA ASP A 55 -11.28 3.94 7.80
C ASP A 55 -10.95 3.33 6.44
N ILE A 56 -9.73 2.82 6.27
CA ILE A 56 -9.30 2.16 5.04
C ILE A 56 -10.20 0.96 4.73
N LEU A 57 -10.45 0.08 5.71
CA LEU A 57 -11.31 -1.09 5.52
C LEU A 57 -12.75 -0.70 5.20
N ASP A 58 -13.29 0.32 5.89
CA ASP A 58 -14.65 0.81 5.69
C ASP A 58 -14.81 1.46 4.31
N GLU A 59 -13.84 2.28 3.88
CA GLU A 59 -13.82 2.92 2.57
C GLU A 59 -13.59 1.89 1.45
N ALA A 60 -12.74 0.88 1.67
CA ALA A 60 -12.51 -0.21 0.73
C ALA A 60 -13.78 -1.03 0.49
N GLU A 61 -14.54 -1.32 1.55
CA GLU A 61 -15.83 -2.00 1.44
C GLU A 61 -16.86 -1.10 0.73
N LYS A 62 -16.97 0.17 1.13
CA LYS A 62 -17.90 1.14 0.52
C LYS A 62 -17.66 1.32 -0.98
N ARG A 63 -16.40 1.38 -1.39
CA ARG A 63 -16.01 1.48 -2.81
C ARG A 63 -16.14 0.15 -3.56
N GLY A 64 -16.40 -0.96 -2.87
CA GLY A 64 -16.49 -2.30 -3.45
C GLY A 64 -15.16 -2.86 -3.93
N ILE A 65 -14.05 -2.37 -3.36
CA ILE A 65 -12.69 -2.88 -3.60
C ILE A 65 -12.52 -4.20 -2.85
N ILE A 66 -13.07 -4.28 -1.65
CA ILE A 66 -13.11 -5.51 -0.85
C ILE A 66 -14.54 -5.90 -0.48
N ASP A 67 -14.75 -7.19 -0.28
CA ASP A 67 -15.98 -7.77 0.22
C ASP A 67 -15.64 -8.61 1.45
N ARG A 68 -16.25 -8.32 2.60
CA ARG A 68 -15.93 -9.01 3.85
C ARG A 68 -16.98 -10.08 4.16
N ASP A 69 -16.52 -11.33 4.16
CA ASP A 69 -17.29 -12.51 4.55
C ASP A 69 -16.74 -13.03 5.89
N GLY A 70 -17.25 -12.49 6.99
CA GLY A 70 -16.81 -12.86 8.35
C GLY A 70 -15.34 -12.56 8.62
N ALA A 71 -14.49 -13.60 8.59
CA ALA A 71 -13.05 -13.49 8.80
C ALA A 71 -12.24 -13.41 7.48
N THR A 72 -12.89 -13.63 6.34
CA THR A 72 -12.28 -13.64 5.02
C THR A 72 -12.63 -12.38 4.25
N ILE A 73 -11.63 -11.72 3.69
CA ILE A 73 -11.76 -10.57 2.81
C ILE A 73 -11.54 -11.05 1.37
N ARG A 74 -12.50 -10.79 0.49
CA ARG A 74 -12.33 -10.99 -0.96
C ARG A 74 -12.00 -9.66 -1.61
N THR A 75 -10.93 -9.62 -2.41
CA THR A 75 -10.62 -8.42 -3.19
C THR A 75 -11.32 -8.54 -4.54
N ARG A 76 -12.14 -7.55 -4.91
CA ARG A 76 -12.78 -7.56 -6.22
C ARG A 76 -11.73 -7.16 -7.25
N ARG A 77 -11.30 -8.12 -8.07
CA ARG A 77 -10.44 -7.88 -9.23
C ARG A 77 -11.08 -6.83 -10.15
N GLY A 78 -10.64 -5.59 -9.99
CA GLY A 78 -11.20 -4.40 -10.63
C GLY A 78 -10.24 -3.75 -11.62
N GLY A 79 -9.80 -4.50 -12.63
CA GLY A 79 -9.51 -3.97 -13.97
C GLY A 79 -8.25 -3.11 -14.20
N THR A 80 -7.63 -2.49 -13.21
CA THR A 80 -6.44 -1.66 -13.43
C THR A 80 -5.20 -2.44 -13.05
N PHE A 81 -4.68 -3.22 -14.00
CA PHE A 81 -3.34 -3.78 -13.88
C PHE A 81 -2.34 -2.62 -13.94
N VAL A 82 -1.96 -2.07 -12.79
CA VAL A 82 -0.75 -1.26 -12.72
C VAL A 82 0.41 -2.22 -13.00
N ARG A 83 1.11 -1.98 -14.10
CA ARG A 83 2.36 -2.68 -14.42
C ARG A 83 3.43 -2.23 -13.42
N PHE A 84 3.43 -2.85 -12.24
CA PHE A 84 4.32 -2.56 -11.10
C PHE A 84 5.81 -2.51 -11.44
N GLU A 85 6.25 -3.12 -12.55
CA GLU A 85 7.65 -3.08 -12.97
C GLU A 85 8.11 -1.67 -13.43
N SER A 86 7.21 -0.74 -13.73
CA SER A 86 7.58 0.61 -14.21
C SER A 86 7.61 1.71 -13.14
N GLN A 87 7.07 1.46 -11.93
CA GLN A 87 6.92 2.48 -10.88
C GLN A 87 7.81 2.28 -9.66
N VAL A 88 8.64 1.24 -9.63
CA VAL A 88 9.60 1.00 -8.55
C VAL A 88 10.92 1.69 -8.86
N VAL A 89 11.25 2.73 -8.09
CA VAL A 89 12.56 3.39 -8.10
C VAL A 89 13.47 2.67 -7.12
N THR A 90 14.63 2.23 -7.58
CA THR A 90 15.64 1.59 -6.74
C THR A 90 16.79 2.56 -6.49
N ARG A 91 17.19 2.73 -5.23
CA ARG A 91 18.33 3.57 -4.83
C ARG A 91 19.30 2.75 -3.99
N GLU A 92 20.57 2.85 -4.32
CA GLU A 92 21.65 2.26 -3.52
C GLU A 92 22.09 3.25 -2.44
N GLY A 93 22.28 2.75 -1.20
CA GLY A 93 22.58 3.55 -0.02
C GLY A 93 22.20 2.84 1.27
N GLU A 94 22.54 3.39 2.43
CA GLU A 94 22.12 2.85 3.72
C GLU A 94 20.69 3.33 4.03
N PHE A 95 19.73 2.41 4.00
CA PHE A 95 18.33 2.66 4.32
C PHE A 95 17.84 1.66 5.36
N ASP A 96 16.78 2.02 6.08
CA ASP A 96 16.08 1.14 7.01
C ASP A 96 14.75 0.71 6.40
N CYS A 97 14.58 -0.61 6.20
CA CYS A 97 13.36 -1.14 5.61
C CYS A 97 12.14 -0.75 6.48
N ARG A 98 11.18 -0.01 5.92
CA ARG A 98 9.99 0.44 6.67
C ARG A 98 9.16 -0.72 7.23
N ARG A 99 9.18 -1.89 6.57
CA ARG A 99 8.39 -3.06 6.97
C ARG A 99 9.01 -3.85 8.12
N CYS A 100 10.30 -4.17 8.04
CA CYS A 100 10.95 -5.06 9.01
C CYS A 100 12.01 -4.36 9.87
N GLY A 101 12.34 -3.11 9.58
CA GLY A 101 13.39 -2.36 10.27
C GLY A 101 14.82 -2.83 9.97
N ALA A 102 15.02 -3.74 9.01
CA ALA A 102 16.36 -4.20 8.64
C ALA A 102 17.12 -3.11 7.87
N SER A 103 18.39 -2.92 8.21
CA SER A 103 19.30 -2.08 7.44
C SER A 103 19.63 -2.73 6.09
N ILE A 104 19.35 -2.01 5.01
CA ILE A 104 19.48 -2.45 3.62
C ILE A 104 20.40 -1.48 2.89
N SER A 105 21.30 -2.04 2.07
CA SER A 105 22.17 -1.25 1.18
C SER A 105 21.47 -0.80 -0.11
N THR A 106 20.23 -1.23 -0.32
CA THR A 106 19.44 -0.94 -1.51
C THR A 106 17.99 -0.73 -1.10
N GLY A 107 17.52 0.51 -1.20
CA GLY A 107 16.14 0.89 -0.94
C GLY A 107 15.29 0.87 -2.21
N HIS A 108 14.19 0.13 -2.18
CA HIS A 108 13.15 0.15 -3.20
C HIS A 108 12.01 1.08 -2.79
N PHE A 109 11.61 1.97 -3.68
CA PHE A 109 10.55 2.97 -3.49
C PHE A 109 9.48 2.76 -4.56
N VAL A 110 8.24 2.58 -4.15
CA VAL A 110 7.11 2.43 -5.07
C VAL A 110 6.43 3.78 -5.20
N ARG A 111 6.36 4.32 -6.42
CA ARG A 111 5.63 5.57 -6.70
C ARG A 111 4.22 5.24 -7.15
N PHE A 112 3.25 5.60 -6.33
CA PHE A 112 1.83 5.59 -6.66
C PHE A 112 1.36 7.00 -7.02
N GLU A 113 0.17 7.11 -7.60
CA GLU A 113 -0.45 8.43 -7.84
C GLU A 113 -0.79 9.11 -6.49
N ALA A 114 -1.20 8.33 -5.48
CA ALA A 114 -1.45 8.83 -4.13
C ALA A 114 -0.19 9.12 -3.28
N GLY A 115 1.02 8.74 -3.73
CA GLY A 115 2.26 9.01 -2.99
C GLY A 115 3.36 7.96 -3.15
N GLU A 116 4.48 8.16 -2.46
CA GLU A 116 5.64 7.23 -2.49
C GLU A 116 5.70 6.34 -1.26
N LEU A 117 5.85 5.03 -1.49
CA LEU A 117 6.00 4.00 -0.46
C LEU A 117 7.45 3.48 -0.46
N GLY A 118 8.21 3.73 0.60
CA GLY A 118 9.58 3.23 0.75
C GLY A 118 10.33 3.82 1.95
N PRO A 119 11.58 3.38 2.20
CA PRO A 119 12.34 2.35 1.48
C PRO A 119 11.99 0.91 1.92
N PHE A 120 12.00 -0.03 0.97
CA PHE A 120 11.87 -1.46 1.23
C PHE A 120 13.07 -2.25 0.70
N GLY A 121 13.42 -3.36 1.36
CA GLY A 121 14.40 -4.32 0.85
C GLY A 121 13.83 -5.18 -0.28
N SER A 122 14.71 -5.80 -1.07
CA SER A 122 14.37 -6.63 -2.24
C SER A 122 13.40 -7.79 -1.95
N SER A 123 13.50 -8.44 -0.78
CA SER A 123 12.51 -9.45 -0.35
C SER A 123 11.22 -8.83 0.20
N CYS A 124 11.30 -7.70 0.90
CA CYS A 124 10.13 -7.07 1.51
C CYS A 124 9.20 -6.49 0.44
N ILE A 125 9.75 -5.83 -0.58
CA ILE A 125 8.95 -5.26 -1.66
C ILE A 125 8.16 -6.35 -2.39
N ARG A 126 8.78 -7.49 -2.72
CA ARG A 126 8.12 -8.62 -3.37
C ARG A 126 6.93 -9.16 -2.56
N LYS A 127 7.08 -9.26 -1.25
CA LYS A 127 6.01 -9.69 -0.33
C LYS A 127 4.89 -8.66 -0.17
N VAL A 128 5.21 -7.37 -0.24
CA VAL A 128 4.19 -6.30 -0.18
C VAL A 128 3.42 -6.25 -1.50
N THR A 129 4.11 -6.42 -2.63
CA THR A 129 3.50 -6.42 -3.97
C THR A 129 2.88 -7.75 -4.36
N GLY A 130 2.90 -8.78 -3.50
CA GLY A 130 2.24 -10.07 -3.77
C GLY A 130 2.94 -10.98 -4.79
N ARG A 131 4.25 -10.82 -5.02
CA ARG A 131 5.04 -11.71 -5.91
C ARG A 131 5.62 -12.95 -5.20
N GLU A 132 5.48 -13.07 -3.88
CA GLU A 132 5.97 -14.19 -3.04
C GLU A 132 5.00 -14.47 -1.88
#